data_AF-A0A090TA31-F1
#
_entry.id   AF-A0A090TA31-F1
#
_cell.length_a   1.000
_cell.length_b   1.000
_cell.length_c   1.000
_cell.angle_alpha   90.00
_cell.angle_beta   90.00
_cell.angle_gamma   90.00
#
_symmetry.space_group_name_H-M   'P 1'
#
loop_
_entity.id
_entity.type
_entity.pdbx_description
1 polymer ?
#
loop_
_entity_poly.entity_id
_entity_poly.type
_entity_poly.pdbx_seq_one_letter_code
_entity_poly.pdbx_strand_id
1 'polypeptide(L)'
;MLRAKSSDTEIKRENELNSFRDNLENNTHEASVNRAYWNSDFMVHRRSGQSTPAYYMSFKMNSSRSMGAESFEPDVGYHNGGGVLQVLVDGDEYSKVMDSWDWHALPGLTEELRVDELPMKSDFKLFNPKHFAGVVSNNHNGFASFKYDSEAPYNSATANKSVAFIDDMAVAFGSQIMRVKNGDGWEVSSIITTLDQASWDGALTYQIDGTSQEIVEQGSYLDDTLSVQESAWFHQDKVGYVVLANAETSVMLRGGDAINSTHGDSESVFHIAIDHGQHPTGEGHGSTYQYVAIPNVTAEQMPELVDRLKRQLITKTTATTHAVYYSSASNKEYVAMAFREAGTESLAAQNGEPLTVSVSKPALILLERDGDSWSVSAQDPLHHVDRNAMEENDSRRMRFFTRGDRNTLNVTINRPLCSGSYSYQTHGRRVEDRAGQSVSVNSYGNQSELTIELPDKQDKVYQGRHDLYTGMPASVTIPAQ
;
A
#
# COMPACT_ATOMS: atom_id res chain seq x y z
N MET A 1 21.63 1.47 27.41
CA MET A 1 22.56 2.55 26.98
C MET A 1 22.70 3.63 28.07
N LEU A 2 21.63 4.31 28.50
CA LEU A 2 21.72 5.39 29.50
C LEU A 2 22.20 4.95 30.89
N ARG A 3 21.81 3.74 31.34
CA ARG A 3 22.29 3.17 32.62
C ARG A 3 23.77 2.72 32.60
N ALA A 4 24.37 2.58 31.41
CA ALA A 4 25.76 2.15 31.24
C ALA A 4 26.69 3.33 30.87
N LYS A 5 26.17 4.55 30.94
CA LYS A 5 26.86 5.79 30.58
C LYS A 5 27.80 6.19 31.72
N SER A 6 29.05 6.51 31.38
CA SER A 6 30.00 7.09 32.34
C SER A 6 29.62 8.54 32.68
N SER A 7 30.05 9.04 33.83
CA SER A 7 29.69 10.38 34.33
C SER A 7 30.19 11.53 33.44
N ASP A 8 31.14 11.28 32.54
CA ASP A 8 31.78 12.24 31.64
C ASP A 8 31.25 12.19 30.20
N THR A 9 30.42 11.19 29.85
CA THR A 9 29.80 11.16 28.52
C THR A 9 28.67 12.21 28.46
N GLU A 10 28.54 12.96 27.38
CA GLU A 10 27.38 13.83 27.12
C GLU A 10 26.60 13.29 25.92
N ILE A 11 25.30 13.00 26.12
CA ILE A 11 24.43 12.54 25.03
C ILE A 11 23.54 13.70 24.62
N LYS A 12 23.72 14.18 23.39
CA LYS A 12 22.87 15.22 22.82
C LYS A 12 21.40 14.75 22.78
N ARG A 13 20.48 15.57 23.30
CA ARG A 13 19.03 15.28 23.42
C ARG A 13 18.68 14.13 24.39
N GLU A 14 19.51 13.88 25.41
CA GLU A 14 19.26 12.82 26.41
C GLU A 14 17.90 12.92 27.10
N ASN A 15 17.47 14.13 27.49
CA ASN A 15 16.15 14.33 28.12
C ASN A 15 14.99 13.96 27.20
N GLU A 16 15.10 14.26 25.90
CA GLU A 16 14.07 13.91 24.92
C GLU A 16 14.04 12.39 24.69
N LEU A 17 15.21 11.74 24.66
CA LEU A 17 15.30 10.28 24.57
C LEU A 17 14.70 9.59 25.82
N ASN A 18 14.99 10.12 27.02
CA ASN A 18 14.38 9.64 28.26
C ASN A 18 12.85 9.79 28.24
N SER A 19 12.36 10.97 27.86
CA SER A 19 10.92 11.24 27.77
C SER A 19 10.25 10.32 26.75
N PHE A 20 10.89 10.08 25.61
CA PHE A 20 10.39 9.15 24.60
C PHE A 20 10.32 7.72 25.13
N ARG A 21 11.37 7.23 25.81
CA ARG A 21 11.34 5.92 26.48
C ARG A 21 10.19 5.84 27.48
N ASP A 22 10.09 6.82 28.38
CA ASP A 22 9.09 6.81 29.44
C ASP A 22 7.66 6.83 28.86
N ASN A 23 7.44 7.56 27.76
CA ASN A 23 6.15 7.54 27.06
C ASN A 23 5.87 6.18 26.39
N LEU A 24 6.88 5.50 25.85
CA LEU A 24 6.71 4.15 25.30
C LEU A 24 6.42 3.12 26.39
N GLU A 25 7.18 3.13 27.50
CA GLU A 25 7.00 2.19 28.62
C GLU A 25 5.63 2.36 29.30
N ASN A 26 5.10 3.59 29.32
CA ASN A 26 3.78 3.88 29.89
C ASN A 26 2.64 3.81 28.85
N ASN A 27 2.90 3.42 27.61
CA ASN A 27 1.92 3.39 26.51
C ASN A 27 1.17 4.73 26.29
N THR A 28 1.87 5.87 26.49
CA THR A 28 1.34 7.22 26.28
C THR A 28 1.93 7.92 25.05
N HIS A 29 2.78 7.23 24.29
CA HIS A 29 3.36 7.80 23.08
C HIS A 29 2.34 7.85 21.93
N GLU A 30 1.98 9.06 21.52
CA GLU A 30 1.15 9.31 20.35
C GLU A 30 2.00 9.65 19.13
N ALA A 31 1.62 9.10 17.97
CA ALA A 31 2.18 9.42 16.67
C ALA A 31 1.14 9.23 15.57
N SER A 32 0.74 10.34 14.95
CA SER A 32 -0.11 10.38 13.76
C SER A 32 0.70 10.79 12.55
N VAL A 33 0.92 9.85 11.63
CA VAL A 33 1.78 10.06 10.46
C VAL A 33 1.51 9.00 9.38
N ASN A 34 1.55 9.42 8.12
CA ASN A 34 1.87 8.53 7.01
C ASN A 34 3.35 8.70 6.64
N ARG A 35 4.08 7.60 6.49
CA ARG A 35 5.51 7.63 6.22
C ARG A 35 5.87 6.70 5.07
N ALA A 36 6.46 7.30 4.04
CA ALA A 36 7.05 6.62 2.90
C ALA A 36 8.49 6.16 3.20
N TYR A 37 8.76 4.87 3.07
CA TYR A 37 10.10 4.27 3.15
C TYR A 37 10.51 3.73 1.77
N TRP A 38 10.84 4.63 0.84
CA TRP A 38 11.11 4.28 -0.56
C TRP A 38 12.28 3.32 -0.75
N ASN A 39 13.31 3.39 0.08
CA ASN A 39 14.46 2.46 -0.01
C ASN A 39 14.11 1.03 0.38
N SER A 40 12.99 0.81 1.06
CA SER A 40 12.56 -0.51 1.55
C SER A 40 11.22 -0.94 0.97
N ASP A 41 10.69 -0.21 -0.02
CA ASP A 41 9.37 -0.40 -0.62
C ASP A 41 8.28 -0.65 0.46
N PHE A 42 8.22 0.23 1.45
CA PHE A 42 7.35 0.10 2.63
C PHE A 42 6.62 1.41 2.95
N MET A 43 5.35 1.30 3.32
CA MET A 43 4.55 2.43 3.80
C MET A 43 3.98 2.11 5.17
N VAL A 44 4.07 3.08 6.08
CA VAL A 44 3.38 3.04 7.37
C VAL A 44 2.34 4.15 7.39
N HIS A 45 1.14 3.82 7.84
CA HIS A 45 0.07 4.77 8.06
C HIS A 45 -0.52 4.53 9.44
N ARG A 46 -0.34 5.47 10.36
CA ARG A 46 -0.82 5.29 11.73
C ARG A 46 -1.44 6.56 12.25
N ARG A 47 -2.39 6.41 13.16
CA ARG A 47 -2.94 7.50 13.96
C ARG A 47 -2.99 7.09 15.41
N SER A 48 -2.87 8.09 16.25
CA SER A 48 -3.11 8.05 17.68
C SER A 48 -3.15 9.49 18.15
N GLY A 49 -4.01 9.75 19.12
CA GLY A 49 -4.22 11.08 19.67
C GLY A 49 -5.29 11.04 20.75
N GLN A 50 -5.32 12.07 21.60
CA GLN A 50 -6.34 12.20 22.65
C GLN A 50 -7.79 12.09 22.13
N SER A 51 -8.04 12.52 20.90
CA SER A 51 -9.35 12.46 20.23
C SER A 51 -9.36 11.59 18.97
N THR A 52 -8.31 10.80 18.74
CA THR A 52 -8.17 9.96 17.54
C THR A 52 -7.84 8.54 17.97
N PRO A 53 -8.78 7.59 17.82
CA PRO A 53 -8.53 6.19 18.12
C PRO A 53 -7.26 5.68 17.44
N ALA A 54 -6.48 4.91 18.19
CA ALA A 54 -5.22 4.41 17.68
C ALA A 54 -5.47 3.35 16.60
N TYR A 55 -4.66 3.39 15.55
CA TYR A 55 -4.53 2.29 14.60
C TYR A 55 -3.20 2.40 13.88
N TYR A 56 -2.81 1.27 13.30
CA TYR A 56 -1.65 1.13 12.44
C TYR A 56 -2.04 0.35 11.20
N MET A 57 -1.60 0.83 10.05
CA MET A 57 -1.64 0.10 8.80
C MET A 57 -0.26 0.13 8.19
N SER A 58 0.08 -0.93 7.46
CA SER A 58 1.31 -0.93 6.68
C SER A 58 1.17 -1.71 5.40
N PHE A 59 1.96 -1.33 4.40
CA PHE A 59 2.02 -2.05 3.14
C PHE A 59 3.47 -2.32 2.77
N LYS A 60 3.83 -3.61 2.74
CA LYS A 60 5.18 -4.09 2.44
C LYS A 60 5.21 -4.72 1.05
N MET A 61 5.95 -4.07 0.17
CA MET A 61 6.19 -4.49 -1.20
C MET A 61 7.64 -4.98 -1.37
N ASN A 62 7.96 -5.36 -2.59
CA ASN A 62 9.29 -5.70 -3.05
C ASN A 62 9.54 -5.10 -4.44
N SER A 63 10.79 -5.10 -4.86
CA SER A 63 11.22 -4.67 -6.20
C SER A 63 12.59 -5.28 -6.51
N SER A 64 13.16 -4.88 -7.64
CA SER A 64 14.59 -5.06 -7.93
C SER A 64 15.57 -4.47 -6.89
N ARG A 65 15.08 -3.61 -5.98
CA ARG A 65 15.90 -2.88 -4.98
C ARG A 65 15.71 -3.39 -3.57
N SER A 66 14.57 -4.01 -3.27
CA SER A 66 14.29 -4.53 -1.93
C SER A 66 13.60 -5.89 -2.02
N MET A 67 13.99 -6.79 -1.12
CA MET A 67 13.32 -8.06 -0.94
C MET A 67 12.27 -7.98 0.17
N GLY A 68 11.47 -9.03 0.23
CA GLY A 68 10.69 -9.40 1.42
C GLY A 68 11.54 -9.62 2.66
N ALA A 69 10.88 -9.94 3.77
CA ALA A 69 11.59 -10.44 4.93
C ALA A 69 12.30 -11.75 4.57
N GLU A 70 13.50 -11.93 5.12
CA GLU A 70 14.21 -13.20 5.04
C GLU A 70 13.44 -14.25 5.83
N SER A 71 13.47 -15.49 5.37
CA SER A 71 12.92 -16.64 6.07
C SER A 71 14.07 -17.65 6.26
N PHE A 72 14.33 -18.04 7.50
CA PHE A 72 15.33 -19.06 7.88
C PHE A 72 14.61 -20.17 8.63
N GLU A 73 15.04 -21.42 8.57
CA GLU A 73 14.38 -22.47 9.35
C GLU A 73 14.39 -22.10 10.85
N PRO A 74 13.25 -22.17 11.56
CA PRO A 74 11.93 -22.68 11.14
C PRO A 74 10.92 -21.61 10.65
N ASP A 75 11.33 -20.34 10.52
CA ASP A 75 10.47 -19.20 10.17
C ASP A 75 9.98 -19.27 8.71
N VAL A 76 8.68 -19.41 8.52
CA VAL A 76 8.01 -19.25 7.23
C VAL A 76 7.80 -17.75 6.93
N GLY A 77 8.00 -17.36 5.68
CA GLY A 77 7.95 -15.95 5.31
C GLY A 77 8.14 -15.69 3.82
N TYR A 78 7.94 -16.71 2.98
CA TYR A 78 8.27 -16.68 1.56
C TYR A 78 7.61 -15.51 0.80
N HIS A 79 6.35 -15.25 1.13
CA HIS A 79 5.54 -14.19 0.51
C HIS A 79 5.65 -12.83 1.22
N ASN A 80 6.51 -12.70 2.24
CA ASN A 80 6.79 -11.39 2.83
C ASN A 80 7.27 -10.43 1.73
N GLY A 81 6.72 -9.22 1.67
CA GLY A 81 6.98 -8.29 0.56
C GLY A 81 6.19 -8.53 -0.72
N GLY A 82 5.30 -9.52 -0.79
CA GLY A 82 4.38 -9.75 -1.90
C GLY A 82 3.21 -8.74 -1.98
N GLY A 83 3.34 -7.57 -1.34
CA GLY A 83 2.25 -6.63 -1.15
C GLY A 83 1.40 -7.00 0.06
N VAL A 84 2.06 -7.21 1.21
CA VAL A 84 1.39 -7.54 2.46
C VAL A 84 0.79 -6.26 3.05
N LEU A 85 -0.53 -6.23 3.26
CA LEU A 85 -1.28 -5.12 3.87
C LEU A 85 -1.76 -5.56 5.25
N GLN A 86 -1.22 -4.94 6.29
CA GLN A 86 -1.59 -5.23 7.68
C GLN A 86 -2.39 -4.08 8.27
N VAL A 87 -3.39 -4.41 9.10
CA VAL A 87 -4.22 -3.48 9.88
C VAL A 87 -4.20 -3.92 11.33
N LEU A 88 -3.85 -3.00 12.22
CA LEU A 88 -3.77 -3.22 13.66
C LEU A 88 -4.53 -2.09 14.37
N VAL A 89 -5.29 -2.44 15.38
CA VAL A 89 -5.99 -1.54 16.31
C VAL A 89 -5.44 -1.76 17.71
N ASP A 90 -5.50 -3.00 18.20
CA ASP A 90 -4.97 -3.40 19.52
C ASP A 90 -3.50 -3.80 19.45
N GLY A 91 -3.03 -4.20 18.27
CA GLY A 91 -1.63 -4.58 18.01
C GLY A 91 -1.35 -6.07 18.16
N ASP A 92 -2.34 -6.87 18.54
CA ASP A 92 -2.23 -8.32 18.72
C ASP A 92 -3.02 -9.12 17.68
N GLU A 93 -3.68 -8.48 16.70
CA GLU A 93 -4.56 -9.10 15.69
C GLU A 93 -3.89 -10.28 14.97
N TYR A 94 -2.57 -10.19 14.74
CA TYR A 94 -1.78 -11.23 14.08
C TYR A 94 -0.90 -12.02 15.05
N SER A 95 -0.38 -11.37 16.10
CA SER A 95 0.67 -11.96 16.94
C SER A 95 0.22 -13.19 17.73
N LYS A 96 -1.07 -13.29 18.03
CA LYS A 96 -1.65 -14.42 18.77
C LYS A 96 -2.00 -15.62 17.90
N VAL A 97 -2.11 -15.43 16.58
CA VAL A 97 -2.52 -16.48 15.64
C VAL A 97 -1.50 -16.77 14.53
N MET A 98 -0.31 -16.17 14.59
CA MET A 98 0.69 -16.27 13.54
C MET A 98 1.10 -17.74 13.24
N ASP A 99 1.05 -18.63 14.24
CA ASP A 99 1.30 -20.05 14.05
C ASP A 99 0.09 -20.82 13.50
N SER A 100 -1.12 -20.29 13.66
CA SER A 100 -2.36 -20.84 13.09
C SER A 100 -2.66 -20.32 11.68
N TRP A 101 -1.83 -19.43 11.13
CA TRP A 101 -1.97 -18.91 9.77
C TRP A 101 -1.75 -19.98 8.69
N ASP A 102 -2.52 -19.85 7.63
CA ASP A 102 -2.12 -20.27 6.29
C ASP A 102 -1.18 -19.21 5.69
N TRP A 103 0.13 -19.48 5.74
CA TRP A 103 1.17 -18.57 5.26
C TRP A 103 1.21 -18.43 3.73
N HIS A 104 0.42 -19.21 2.99
CA HIS A 104 0.17 -18.99 1.56
C HIS A 104 -0.79 -17.83 1.30
N ALA A 105 -1.48 -17.34 2.33
CA ALA A 105 -2.56 -16.36 2.23
C ALA A 105 -2.35 -15.18 3.18
N LEU A 106 -1.14 -14.59 3.16
CA LEU A 106 -0.84 -13.41 3.99
C LEU A 106 -1.76 -12.23 3.66
N PRO A 107 -2.16 -11.41 4.67
CA PRO A 107 -2.99 -10.23 4.45
C PRO A 107 -2.49 -9.34 3.30
N GLY A 108 -3.33 -9.06 2.32
CA GLY A 108 -3.00 -8.27 1.12
C GLY A 108 -2.32 -9.02 -0.03
N LEU A 109 -1.81 -10.23 0.15
CA LEU A 109 -1.11 -11.00 -0.89
C LEU A 109 -2.03 -11.35 -2.07
N THR A 110 -1.50 -11.39 -3.29
CA THR A 110 -2.19 -11.96 -4.47
C THR A 110 -1.42 -13.16 -4.98
N GLU A 111 -1.86 -14.38 -4.68
CA GLU A 111 -1.20 -15.63 -5.09
C GLU A 111 -2.14 -16.83 -5.17
N GLU A 112 -1.63 -17.93 -5.71
CA GLU A 112 -2.30 -19.23 -5.61
C GLU A 112 -2.43 -19.69 -4.15
N LEU A 113 -3.63 -20.09 -3.75
CA LEU A 113 -3.89 -20.69 -2.44
C LEU A 113 -3.42 -22.15 -2.42
N ARG A 114 -2.15 -22.36 -2.11
CA ARG A 114 -1.51 -23.68 -2.06
C ARG A 114 -1.67 -24.32 -0.68
N VAL A 115 -1.38 -25.62 -0.61
CA VAL A 115 -1.40 -26.42 0.63
C VAL A 115 -0.13 -27.24 0.81
N ASP A 116 0.87 -27.02 -0.04
CA ASP A 116 2.16 -27.70 0.03
C ASP A 116 3.12 -26.95 0.96
N GLU A 117 4.33 -27.49 1.13
CA GLU A 117 5.34 -26.84 1.97
C GLU A 117 5.86 -25.56 1.32
N LEU A 118 5.87 -24.46 2.09
CA LEU A 118 6.46 -23.20 1.65
C LEU A 118 7.98 -23.33 1.55
N PRO A 119 8.59 -22.98 0.40
CA PRO A 119 10.03 -22.99 0.29
C PRO A 119 10.63 -21.80 1.06
N MET A 120 11.91 -21.90 1.43
CA MET A 120 12.59 -20.78 2.07
C MET A 120 12.90 -19.69 1.05
N LYS A 121 12.62 -18.43 1.39
CA LYS A 121 12.98 -17.27 0.56
C LYS A 121 14.49 -17.20 0.31
N SER A 122 15.30 -17.62 1.29
CA SER A 122 16.76 -17.65 1.21
C SER A 122 17.31 -18.61 0.16
N ASP A 123 16.53 -19.59 -0.29
CA ASP A 123 16.98 -20.60 -1.24
C ASP A 123 17.09 -20.05 -2.66
N PHE A 124 16.23 -19.10 -3.01
CA PHE A 124 16.20 -18.53 -4.35
C PHE A 124 17.13 -17.31 -4.49
N LYS A 125 17.20 -16.44 -3.47
CA LYS A 125 17.94 -15.16 -3.52
C LYS A 125 17.60 -14.31 -4.76
N LEU A 126 16.35 -14.40 -5.23
CA LEU A 126 15.85 -13.67 -6.39
C LEU A 126 15.03 -12.47 -5.93
N PHE A 127 15.39 -11.30 -6.44
CA PHE A 127 14.61 -10.08 -6.31
C PHE A 127 13.42 -10.12 -7.28
N ASN A 128 12.43 -9.25 -7.05
CA ASN A 128 11.38 -9.04 -8.05
C ASN A 128 12.04 -8.44 -9.31
N PRO A 129 11.82 -9.01 -10.51
CA PRO A 129 12.45 -8.54 -11.75
C PRO A 129 11.93 -7.16 -12.20
N LYS A 130 10.85 -6.67 -11.60
CA LYS A 130 10.23 -5.39 -11.94
C LYS A 130 10.74 -4.28 -11.02
N HIS A 131 11.04 -3.15 -11.65
CA HIS A 131 11.54 -1.95 -10.97
C HIS A 131 10.43 -1.08 -10.41
N PHE A 132 9.21 -1.18 -10.94
CA PHE A 132 8.11 -0.30 -10.55
C PHE A 132 7.62 -0.67 -9.14
N ALA A 133 8.06 0.11 -8.16
CA ALA A 133 7.57 0.09 -6.79
C ALA A 133 7.83 1.47 -6.17
N GLY A 134 6.82 2.05 -5.54
CA GLY A 134 6.92 3.40 -5.00
C GLY A 134 5.96 3.66 -3.85
N VAL A 135 6.30 4.69 -3.09
CA VAL A 135 5.57 5.21 -1.94
C VAL A 135 5.64 6.73 -1.97
N VAL A 136 4.48 7.38 -2.00
CA VAL A 136 4.35 8.84 -1.93
C VAL A 136 3.51 9.22 -0.71
N SER A 137 3.89 10.30 -0.03
CA SER A 137 3.26 10.72 1.23
C SER A 137 3.35 12.24 1.39
N ASN A 138 2.28 12.83 1.94
CA ASN A 138 2.26 14.21 2.40
C ASN A 138 2.39 14.31 3.94
N ASN A 139 2.90 13.26 4.59
CA ASN A 139 2.98 13.06 6.05
C ASN A 139 1.65 12.81 6.77
N HIS A 140 0.51 13.05 6.13
CA HIS A 140 -0.81 12.70 6.66
C HIS A 140 -1.39 11.50 5.91
N ASN A 141 -1.60 11.61 4.61
CA ASN A 141 -2.04 10.54 3.72
C ASN A 141 -0.90 10.01 2.87
N GLY A 142 -1.14 8.88 2.21
CA GLY A 142 -0.12 8.25 1.38
C GLY A 142 -0.68 7.32 0.33
N PHE A 143 0.17 6.97 -0.61
CA PHE A 143 -0.16 6.05 -1.68
C PHE A 143 1.05 5.20 -2.04
N ALA A 144 0.81 3.91 -2.18
CA ALA A 144 1.83 2.92 -2.52
C ALA A 144 1.36 2.11 -3.73
N SER A 145 2.29 1.80 -4.63
CA SER A 145 2.00 1.00 -5.81
C SER A 145 3.23 0.24 -6.28
N PHE A 146 3.04 -1.00 -6.70
CA PHE A 146 4.10 -1.80 -7.31
C PHE A 146 3.58 -2.78 -8.36
N LYS A 147 4.50 -3.33 -9.15
CA LYS A 147 4.25 -4.49 -10.00
C LYS A 147 4.71 -5.74 -9.24
N TYR A 148 3.76 -6.53 -8.77
CA TYR A 148 4.05 -7.84 -8.20
C TYR A 148 4.42 -8.82 -9.32
N ASP A 149 5.61 -9.38 -9.20
CA ASP A 149 6.17 -10.35 -10.13
C ASP A 149 7.31 -11.10 -9.42
N SER A 150 7.70 -12.24 -9.98
CA SER A 150 8.76 -13.07 -9.42
C SER A 150 9.35 -14.00 -10.48
N GLU A 151 10.68 -14.14 -10.47
CA GLU A 151 11.37 -15.21 -11.21
C GLU A 151 11.50 -16.49 -10.39
N ALA A 152 11.12 -16.46 -9.11
CA ALA A 152 11.20 -17.64 -8.27
C ALA A 152 10.13 -18.66 -8.66
N PRO A 153 10.48 -19.95 -8.75
CA PRO A 153 9.63 -20.98 -9.36
C PRO A 153 8.37 -21.31 -8.57
N TYR A 154 8.27 -20.87 -7.32
CA TYR A 154 7.13 -21.14 -6.46
C TYR A 154 5.96 -20.16 -6.67
N ASN A 155 6.26 -18.96 -7.17
CA ASN A 155 5.24 -17.95 -7.42
C ASN A 155 4.39 -18.30 -8.64
N SER A 156 3.08 -18.08 -8.54
CA SER A 156 2.11 -18.45 -9.56
C SER A 156 1.42 -17.24 -10.19
N ALA A 157 1.46 -16.06 -9.57
CA ALA A 157 0.78 -14.85 -10.03
C ALA A 157 1.69 -13.66 -10.34
N THR A 158 1.23 -12.81 -11.26
CA THR A 158 1.67 -11.42 -11.40
C THR A 158 0.48 -10.49 -11.26
N ALA A 159 0.68 -9.28 -10.72
CA ALA A 159 -0.37 -8.29 -10.56
C ALA A 159 0.19 -6.86 -10.49
N ASN A 160 -0.60 -5.89 -10.94
CA ASN A 160 -0.45 -4.50 -10.54
C ASN A 160 -1.20 -4.32 -9.21
N LYS A 161 -0.55 -3.84 -8.16
CA LYS A 161 -1.17 -3.69 -6.83
C LYS A 161 -0.96 -2.27 -6.31
N SER A 162 -1.97 -1.70 -5.69
CA SER A 162 -1.89 -0.36 -5.10
C SER A 162 -2.73 -0.25 -3.83
N VAL A 163 -2.28 0.58 -2.89
CA VAL A 163 -2.98 0.90 -1.65
C VAL A 163 -2.92 2.40 -1.44
N ALA A 164 -4.09 3.03 -1.32
CA ALA A 164 -4.22 4.41 -0.89
C ALA A 164 -4.62 4.48 0.58
N PHE A 165 -3.84 5.21 1.36
CA PHE A 165 -4.08 5.45 2.78
C PHE A 165 -4.67 6.84 2.94
N ILE A 166 -5.95 6.89 3.26
CA ILE A 166 -6.76 8.11 3.27
C ILE A 166 -7.43 8.20 4.63
N ASP A 167 -7.06 9.19 5.43
CA ASP A 167 -7.54 9.37 6.80
C ASP A 167 -7.52 8.02 7.54
N ASP A 168 -8.67 7.49 7.93
CA ASP A 168 -8.85 6.24 8.68
C ASP A 168 -9.06 4.99 7.82
N MET A 169 -8.68 4.97 6.54
CA MET A 169 -8.87 3.79 5.70
C MET A 169 -7.69 3.47 4.78
N ALA A 170 -7.58 2.18 4.43
CA ALA A 170 -6.73 1.69 3.35
C ALA A 170 -7.61 1.17 2.21
N VAL A 171 -7.53 1.82 1.04
CA VAL A 171 -8.21 1.40 -0.19
C VAL A 171 -7.22 0.59 -1.03
N ALA A 172 -7.40 -0.73 -1.07
CA ALA A 172 -6.56 -1.67 -1.80
C ALA A 172 -7.22 -2.04 -3.13
N PHE A 173 -6.47 -1.94 -4.23
CA PHE A 173 -6.98 -2.24 -5.56
C PHE A 173 -5.89 -2.75 -6.50
N GLY A 174 -6.30 -3.63 -7.41
CA GLY A 174 -5.40 -4.39 -8.27
C GLY A 174 -5.91 -4.53 -9.70
N SER A 175 -4.99 -4.71 -10.63
CA SER A 175 -5.27 -5.00 -12.04
C SER A 175 -4.23 -5.96 -12.61
N GLN A 176 -4.46 -6.44 -13.84
CA GLN A 176 -3.51 -7.29 -14.55
C GLN A 176 -3.10 -8.50 -13.72
N ILE A 177 -4.07 -9.06 -12.98
CA ILE A 177 -3.89 -10.28 -12.20
C ILE A 177 -3.89 -11.43 -13.19
N MET A 178 -2.76 -12.11 -13.27
CA MET A 178 -2.57 -13.19 -14.22
C MET A 178 -1.84 -14.34 -13.55
N ARG A 179 -2.28 -15.56 -13.82
CA ARG A 179 -1.50 -16.74 -13.51
C ARG A 179 -0.36 -16.88 -14.51
N VAL A 180 0.88 -16.83 -14.02
CA VAL A 180 2.11 -17.04 -14.83
C VAL A 180 2.60 -18.48 -14.79
N LYS A 181 2.26 -19.23 -13.73
CA LYS A 181 2.60 -20.64 -13.55
C LYS A 181 1.52 -21.34 -12.72
N ASN A 182 1.33 -22.64 -12.94
CA ASN A 182 0.56 -23.48 -12.02
C ASN A 182 1.45 -23.89 -10.84
N GLY A 183 0.86 -24.03 -9.66
CA GLY A 183 1.53 -24.68 -8.53
C GLY A 183 1.90 -26.12 -8.88
N ASP A 184 2.86 -26.67 -8.15
CA ASP A 184 3.41 -28.01 -8.43
C ASP A 184 2.53 -29.14 -7.83
N GLY A 185 1.29 -28.82 -7.43
CA GLY A 185 0.29 -29.75 -6.91
C GLY A 185 -0.49 -30.50 -7.99
N TRP A 186 -1.24 -31.53 -7.57
CA TRP A 186 -2.08 -32.34 -8.46
C TRP A 186 -3.30 -31.59 -9.00
N GLU A 187 -3.79 -30.59 -8.27
CA GLU A 187 -4.89 -29.72 -8.66
C GLU A 187 -4.43 -28.26 -8.63
N VAL A 188 -4.83 -27.50 -9.63
CA VAL A 188 -4.56 -26.05 -9.71
C VAL A 188 -5.59 -25.34 -8.83
N SER A 189 -5.12 -24.66 -7.79
CA SER A 189 -5.99 -23.91 -6.90
C SER A 189 -6.36 -22.55 -7.50
N SER A 190 -7.23 -21.80 -6.85
CA SER A 190 -7.53 -20.42 -7.27
C SER A 190 -6.37 -19.47 -6.96
N ILE A 191 -6.19 -18.46 -7.80
CA ILE A 191 -5.47 -17.25 -7.40
C ILE A 191 -6.42 -16.45 -6.50
N ILE A 192 -5.97 -16.07 -5.31
CA ILE A 192 -6.75 -15.26 -4.38
C ILE A 192 -6.06 -13.93 -4.12
N THR A 193 -6.81 -12.95 -3.63
CA THR A 193 -6.26 -11.79 -2.92
C THR A 193 -6.84 -11.73 -1.53
N THR A 194 -6.01 -12.01 -0.53
CA THR A 194 -6.40 -11.96 0.87
C THR A 194 -6.69 -10.51 1.27
N LEU A 195 -7.89 -10.28 1.79
CA LEU A 195 -8.26 -9.02 2.44
C LEU A 195 -7.57 -8.99 3.80
N ASP A 196 -7.88 -9.99 4.63
CA ASP A 196 -7.19 -10.24 5.87
C ASP A 196 -7.27 -11.71 6.28
N GLN A 197 -6.32 -12.10 7.13
CA GLN A 197 -6.28 -13.35 7.85
C GLN A 197 -5.77 -13.03 9.26
N ALA A 198 -6.68 -12.72 10.17
CA ALA A 198 -6.34 -12.28 11.53
C ALA A 198 -7.04 -13.16 12.57
N SER A 199 -6.75 -12.89 13.84
CA SER A 199 -7.44 -13.56 14.93
C SER A 199 -8.93 -13.34 14.85
N TRP A 200 -9.68 -14.42 14.99
CA TRP A 200 -11.12 -14.36 15.08
C TRP A 200 -11.50 -14.22 16.54
N ASP A 201 -11.78 -12.98 16.94
CA ASP A 201 -12.32 -12.60 18.24
C ASP A 201 -13.78 -12.15 18.12
N GLY A 202 -14.66 -12.77 18.91
CA GLY A 202 -16.09 -12.48 18.83
C GLY A 202 -16.73 -12.92 17.51
N ALA A 203 -17.93 -12.44 17.26
CA ALA A 203 -18.68 -12.82 16.07
C ALA A 203 -18.16 -12.12 14.81
N LEU A 204 -18.05 -12.87 13.73
CA LEU A 204 -17.87 -12.33 12.39
C LEU A 204 -19.25 -11.96 11.84
N THR A 205 -19.45 -10.67 11.52
CA THR A 205 -20.72 -10.18 10.95
C THR A 205 -20.50 -9.72 9.53
N TYR A 206 -21.38 -10.10 8.60
CA TYR A 206 -21.27 -9.66 7.21
C TYR A 206 -22.62 -9.46 6.53
N GLN A 207 -22.60 -8.75 5.40
CA GLN A 207 -23.75 -8.57 4.53
C GLN A 207 -23.28 -8.47 3.08
N ILE A 208 -24.04 -9.11 2.19
CA ILE A 208 -23.80 -9.10 0.74
C ILE A 208 -24.94 -8.38 0.04
N ASP A 209 -24.64 -7.42 -0.83
CA ASP A 209 -25.60 -6.75 -1.73
C ASP A 209 -26.89 -6.26 -1.05
N GLY A 210 -26.76 -5.71 0.16
CA GLY A 210 -27.89 -5.16 0.93
C GLY A 210 -28.89 -6.20 1.44
N THR A 211 -28.55 -7.48 1.42
CA THR A 211 -29.34 -8.57 2.01
C THR A 211 -29.33 -8.53 3.55
N SER A 212 -29.92 -9.52 4.21
CA SER A 212 -29.87 -9.63 5.66
C SER A 212 -28.43 -9.78 6.16
N GLN A 213 -28.15 -9.27 7.36
CA GLN A 213 -26.88 -9.53 8.03
C GLN A 213 -26.80 -11.00 8.44
N GLU A 214 -25.63 -11.59 8.21
CA GLU A 214 -25.25 -12.91 8.71
C GLU A 214 -24.25 -12.74 9.86
N ILE A 215 -24.36 -13.60 10.88
CA ILE A 215 -23.52 -13.58 12.07
C ILE A 215 -22.98 -14.99 12.27
N VAL A 216 -21.66 -15.12 12.32
CA VAL A 216 -20.97 -16.39 12.54
C VAL A 216 -20.21 -16.30 13.85
N GLU A 217 -20.49 -17.24 14.76
CA GLU A 217 -19.85 -17.31 16.06
C GLU A 217 -18.37 -17.71 15.93
N GLN A 218 -17.54 -17.14 16.80
CA GLN A 218 -16.11 -17.41 16.88
C GLN A 218 -15.78 -18.90 16.85
N GLY A 219 -14.82 -19.28 16.01
CA GLY A 219 -14.31 -20.66 15.92
C GLY A 219 -15.25 -21.65 15.23
N SER A 220 -16.39 -21.20 14.69
CA SER A 220 -17.24 -22.06 13.85
C SER A 220 -16.50 -22.49 12.59
N TYR A 221 -16.78 -23.71 12.11
CA TYR A 221 -16.36 -24.10 10.77
C TYR A 221 -17.07 -23.22 9.75
N LEU A 222 -16.29 -22.58 8.89
CA LEU A 222 -16.76 -21.69 7.85
C LEU A 222 -15.90 -21.93 6.61
N ASP A 223 -16.53 -22.29 5.48
CA ASP A 223 -15.85 -22.48 4.19
C ASP A 223 -16.85 -22.17 3.08
N ASP A 224 -17.12 -20.88 2.91
CA ASP A 224 -18.11 -20.36 1.98
C ASP A 224 -17.45 -19.57 0.85
N THR A 225 -18.10 -19.60 -0.31
CA THR A 225 -17.77 -18.74 -1.45
C THR A 225 -18.99 -17.90 -1.79
N LEU A 226 -18.88 -16.60 -1.57
CA LEU A 226 -19.94 -15.61 -1.73
C LEU A 226 -19.83 -14.93 -3.08
N SER A 227 -20.95 -14.76 -3.79
CA SER A 227 -21.02 -13.96 -5.03
C SER A 227 -21.46 -12.54 -4.70
N VAL A 228 -20.62 -11.56 -5.01
CA VAL A 228 -20.85 -10.13 -4.73
C VAL A 228 -21.05 -9.38 -6.04
N GLN A 229 -22.22 -8.77 -6.23
CA GLN A 229 -22.58 -8.06 -7.45
C GLN A 229 -22.31 -6.57 -7.36
N GLU A 230 -22.55 -5.95 -6.20
CA GLU A 230 -22.33 -4.53 -5.97
C GLU A 230 -21.39 -4.27 -4.80
N SER A 231 -21.67 -4.84 -3.64
CA SER A 231 -20.87 -4.60 -2.44
C SER A 231 -21.09 -5.65 -1.37
N ALA A 232 -20.01 -5.98 -0.68
CA ALA A 232 -20.05 -6.77 0.54
C ALA A 232 -19.33 -6.02 1.65
N TRP A 233 -19.77 -6.19 2.89
CA TRP A 233 -18.97 -5.79 4.04
C TRP A 233 -18.88 -6.91 5.06
N PHE A 234 -17.76 -6.91 5.75
CA PHE A 234 -17.40 -7.86 6.80
C PHE A 234 -16.88 -7.07 8.00
N HIS A 235 -17.22 -7.50 9.19
CA HIS A 235 -16.78 -6.89 10.44
C HIS A 235 -16.27 -7.99 11.36
N GLN A 236 -15.04 -7.81 11.85
CA GLN A 236 -14.44 -8.66 12.87
C GLN A 236 -13.75 -7.78 13.90
N ASP A 237 -14.13 -7.95 15.18
CA ASP A 237 -13.74 -7.14 16.33
C ASP A 237 -13.79 -5.61 16.09
N LYS A 238 -12.66 -4.98 15.77
CA LYS A 238 -12.53 -3.53 15.57
C LYS A 238 -12.24 -3.14 14.13
N VAL A 239 -12.25 -4.09 13.19
CA VAL A 239 -11.92 -3.84 11.78
C VAL A 239 -13.09 -4.20 10.87
N GLY A 240 -13.40 -3.28 9.98
CA GLY A 240 -14.36 -3.45 8.89
C GLY A 240 -13.65 -3.59 7.56
N TYR A 241 -14.15 -4.49 6.72
CA TYR A 241 -13.69 -4.71 5.35
C TYR A 241 -14.85 -4.50 4.39
N VAL A 242 -14.64 -3.76 3.31
CA VAL A 242 -15.67 -3.50 2.29
C VAL A 242 -15.15 -3.88 0.92
N VAL A 243 -15.81 -4.81 0.25
CA VAL A 243 -15.61 -5.09 -1.18
C VAL A 243 -16.58 -4.22 -1.97
N LEU A 244 -16.06 -3.45 -2.91
CA LEU A 244 -16.85 -2.68 -3.87
C LEU A 244 -16.66 -3.29 -5.25
N ALA A 245 -17.67 -4.00 -5.72
CA ALA A 245 -17.61 -4.79 -6.94
C ALA A 245 -17.89 -3.91 -8.16
N ASN A 246 -16.97 -3.92 -9.13
CA ASN A 246 -17.17 -3.30 -10.46
C ASN A 246 -17.71 -4.29 -11.51
N ALA A 247 -17.70 -5.58 -11.15
CA ALA A 247 -18.27 -6.74 -11.84
C ALA A 247 -18.48 -7.83 -10.78
N GLU A 248 -19.23 -8.89 -11.11
CA GLU A 248 -19.38 -10.05 -10.23
C GLU A 248 -18.03 -10.47 -9.64
N THR A 249 -17.95 -10.52 -8.32
CA THR A 249 -16.72 -10.79 -7.56
C THR A 249 -16.99 -11.94 -6.61
N SER A 250 -16.18 -12.98 -6.71
CA SER A 250 -16.21 -14.11 -5.77
C SER A 250 -15.40 -13.75 -4.52
N VAL A 251 -16.00 -13.92 -3.32
CA VAL A 251 -15.34 -13.71 -2.04
C VAL A 251 -15.35 -15.01 -1.24
N MET A 252 -14.17 -15.56 -1.00
CA MET A 252 -13.94 -16.69 -0.12
C MET A 252 -13.96 -16.23 1.33
N LEU A 253 -14.68 -16.97 2.17
CA LEU A 253 -14.77 -16.76 3.60
C LEU A 253 -14.50 -18.08 4.33
N ARG A 254 -13.41 -18.11 5.11
CA ARG A 254 -12.99 -19.29 5.86
C ARG A 254 -12.78 -19.01 7.33
N GLY A 255 -12.95 -20.04 8.15
CA GLY A 255 -12.68 -19.98 9.58
C GLY A 255 -12.79 -21.34 10.28
N GLY A 256 -12.25 -21.41 11.50
CA GLY A 256 -12.15 -22.67 12.25
C GLY A 256 -11.31 -23.71 11.51
N ASP A 257 -11.75 -24.96 11.48
CA ASP A 257 -11.03 -26.09 10.85
C ASP A 257 -10.89 -25.98 9.32
N ALA A 258 -11.50 -24.97 8.68
CA ALA A 258 -11.29 -24.68 7.26
C ALA A 258 -9.97 -23.94 6.97
N ILE A 259 -9.30 -23.42 8.00
CA ILE A 259 -8.00 -22.77 7.87
C ILE A 259 -6.91 -23.84 7.76
N ASN A 260 -6.14 -23.79 6.69
CA ASN A 260 -5.00 -24.68 6.49
C ASN A 260 -3.76 -24.14 7.23
N SER A 261 -3.75 -24.29 8.56
CA SER A 261 -2.61 -23.84 9.38
C SER A 261 -1.31 -24.47 8.88
N THR A 262 -0.33 -23.63 8.56
CA THR A 262 0.99 -24.06 8.09
C THR A 262 1.79 -24.76 9.19
N HIS A 263 1.64 -24.35 10.45
CA HIS A 263 2.33 -24.99 11.59
C HIS A 263 1.50 -26.06 12.30
N GLY A 264 0.21 -26.21 11.94
CA GLY A 264 -0.69 -27.19 12.53
C GLY A 264 -1.31 -26.79 13.86
N ASP A 265 -1.21 -25.50 14.24
CA ASP A 265 -1.88 -24.93 15.41
C ASP A 265 -3.35 -24.61 15.12
N SER A 266 -4.14 -24.44 16.18
CA SER A 266 -5.62 -24.40 16.11
C SER A 266 -6.26 -23.19 16.80
N GLU A 267 -5.53 -22.08 16.92
CA GLU A 267 -6.13 -20.83 17.37
C GLU A 267 -7.14 -20.30 16.34
N SER A 268 -8.15 -19.58 16.82
CA SER A 268 -9.26 -19.15 15.96
C SER A 268 -8.81 -18.04 15.00
N VAL A 269 -8.84 -18.35 13.70
CA VAL A 269 -8.50 -17.44 12.59
C VAL A 269 -9.71 -17.30 11.68
N PHE A 270 -9.95 -16.09 11.19
CA PHE A 270 -10.83 -15.86 10.05
C PHE A 270 -9.98 -15.53 8.83
N HIS A 271 -10.48 -15.85 7.64
CA HIS A 271 -9.80 -15.56 6.39
C HIS A 271 -10.82 -15.07 5.37
N ILE A 272 -10.62 -13.84 4.88
CA ILE A 272 -11.45 -13.23 3.83
C ILE A 272 -10.55 -13.00 2.62
N ALA A 273 -10.95 -13.47 1.45
CA ALA A 273 -10.20 -13.26 0.22
C ALA A 273 -11.11 -13.07 -0.99
N ILE A 274 -10.69 -12.23 -1.93
CA ILE A 274 -11.29 -12.21 -3.27
C ILE A 274 -10.71 -13.37 -4.07
N ASP A 275 -11.56 -14.20 -4.65
CA ASP A 275 -11.20 -15.33 -5.50
C ASP A 275 -11.21 -14.91 -6.98
N HIS A 276 -10.05 -14.99 -7.63
CA HIS A 276 -9.83 -14.65 -9.04
C HIS A 276 -10.03 -15.83 -9.99
N GLY A 277 -10.37 -17.00 -9.44
CA GLY A 277 -10.46 -18.26 -10.13
C GLY A 277 -9.09 -18.89 -10.41
N GLN A 278 -9.11 -20.04 -11.09
CA GLN A 278 -7.90 -20.81 -11.37
C GLN A 278 -7.00 -20.16 -12.42
N HIS A 279 -7.55 -19.45 -13.41
CA HIS A 279 -6.80 -18.97 -14.57
C HIS A 279 -7.11 -17.52 -14.94
N PRO A 280 -6.90 -16.55 -14.02
CA PRO A 280 -7.01 -15.15 -14.40
C PRO A 280 -5.96 -14.82 -15.47
N THR A 281 -6.35 -14.02 -16.47
CA THR A 281 -5.57 -13.80 -17.70
C THR A 281 -4.91 -12.43 -17.76
N GLY A 282 -5.17 -11.57 -16.78
CA GLY A 282 -4.78 -10.16 -16.79
C GLY A 282 -5.85 -9.23 -17.39
N GLU A 283 -6.88 -9.78 -18.05
CA GLU A 283 -8.01 -9.06 -18.63
C GLU A 283 -9.35 -9.71 -18.25
N GLY A 284 -10.42 -8.91 -18.20
CA GLY A 284 -11.76 -9.42 -17.93
C GLY A 284 -11.97 -9.90 -16.47
N HIS A 285 -12.86 -10.86 -16.31
CA HIS A 285 -13.30 -11.37 -15.01
C HIS A 285 -12.14 -11.96 -14.20
N GLY A 286 -12.08 -11.69 -12.89
CA GLY A 286 -11.00 -12.16 -12.01
C GLY A 286 -9.64 -11.50 -12.24
N SER A 287 -9.53 -10.47 -13.09
CA SER A 287 -8.25 -9.82 -13.36
C SER A 287 -8.02 -8.52 -12.58
N THR A 288 -8.98 -8.15 -11.73
CA THR A 288 -8.98 -6.93 -10.90
C THR A 288 -9.57 -7.22 -9.52
N TYR A 289 -9.17 -6.46 -8.50
CA TYR A 289 -9.89 -6.39 -7.22
C TYR A 289 -9.98 -4.96 -6.70
N GLN A 290 -10.91 -4.75 -5.78
CA GLN A 290 -10.96 -3.60 -4.91
C GLN A 290 -11.57 -3.97 -3.56
N TYR A 291 -10.95 -3.51 -2.48
CA TYR A 291 -11.54 -3.51 -1.16
C TYR A 291 -11.03 -2.33 -0.31
N VAL A 292 -11.70 -2.08 0.80
CA VAL A 292 -11.34 -1.06 1.78
C VAL A 292 -11.25 -1.72 3.15
N ALA A 293 -10.15 -1.48 3.87
CA ALA A 293 -10.02 -1.85 5.28
C ALA A 293 -10.13 -0.59 6.16
N ILE A 294 -10.94 -0.68 7.21
CA ILE A 294 -11.33 0.44 8.08
C ILE A 294 -11.17 -0.01 9.54
N PRO A 295 -10.25 0.56 10.33
CA PRO A 295 -10.06 0.24 11.73
C PRO A 295 -11.05 1.04 12.60
N ASN A 296 -11.17 0.65 13.87
CA ASN A 296 -11.99 1.33 14.88
C ASN A 296 -13.47 1.50 14.49
N VAL A 297 -14.05 0.47 13.86
CA VAL A 297 -15.47 0.47 13.47
C VAL A 297 -16.22 -0.72 14.09
N THR A 298 -17.53 -0.55 14.29
CA THR A 298 -18.44 -1.61 14.75
C THR A 298 -19.31 -2.14 13.61
N ALA A 299 -19.87 -3.34 13.75
CA ALA A 299 -20.80 -3.92 12.78
C ALA A 299 -22.00 -3.01 12.49
N GLU A 300 -22.50 -2.28 13.49
CA GLU A 300 -23.64 -1.35 13.34
C GLU A 300 -23.29 -0.13 12.46
N GLN A 301 -22.02 0.27 12.41
CA GLN A 301 -21.56 1.40 11.60
C GLN A 301 -21.35 1.02 10.14
N MET A 302 -21.13 -0.28 9.84
CA MET A 302 -20.75 -0.74 8.51
C MET A 302 -21.75 -0.38 7.40
N PRO A 303 -23.08 -0.50 7.57
CA PRO A 303 -24.03 -0.13 6.52
C PRO A 303 -23.89 1.33 6.06
N GLU A 304 -23.78 2.27 7.00
CA GLU A 304 -23.61 3.70 6.68
C GLU A 304 -22.24 3.98 6.05
N LEU A 305 -21.20 3.25 6.47
CA LEU A 305 -19.85 3.35 5.90
C LEU A 305 -19.82 2.89 4.44
N VAL A 306 -20.47 1.77 4.11
CA VAL A 306 -20.57 1.28 2.72
C VAL A 306 -21.28 2.30 1.84
N ASP A 307 -22.41 2.83 2.30
CA ASP A 307 -23.17 3.86 1.62
C ASP A 307 -22.33 5.13 1.37
N ARG A 308 -21.56 5.54 2.37
CA ARG A 308 -20.63 6.66 2.28
C ARG A 308 -19.55 6.38 1.22
N LEU A 309 -18.93 5.21 1.24
CA LEU A 309 -17.91 4.82 0.28
C LEU A 309 -18.45 4.76 -1.15
N LYS A 310 -19.61 4.13 -1.39
CA LYS A 310 -20.27 4.09 -2.72
C LYS A 310 -20.47 5.48 -3.31
N ARG A 311 -20.75 6.48 -2.47
CA ARG A 311 -20.88 7.87 -2.93
C ARG A 311 -19.51 8.51 -3.15
N GLN A 312 -18.61 8.42 -2.17
CA GLN A 312 -17.42 9.26 -2.03
C GLN A 312 -16.15 8.71 -2.65
N LEU A 313 -16.07 7.40 -2.90
CA LEU A 313 -14.89 6.72 -3.37
C LEU A 313 -15.07 6.28 -4.83
N ILE A 314 -14.13 6.67 -5.67
CA ILE A 314 -14.05 6.24 -7.07
C ILE A 314 -12.66 5.66 -7.27
N THR A 315 -12.58 4.46 -7.84
CA THR A 315 -11.33 3.85 -8.29
C THR A 315 -11.35 3.68 -9.80
N LYS A 316 -10.17 3.67 -10.39
CA LYS A 316 -9.97 3.33 -11.80
C LYS A 316 -8.70 2.52 -11.93
N THR A 317 -8.83 1.36 -12.56
CA THR A 317 -7.73 0.45 -12.82
C THR A 317 -7.65 0.11 -14.30
N THR A 318 -6.50 0.38 -14.91
CA THR A 318 -6.13 -0.07 -16.26
C THR A 318 -4.82 -0.86 -16.18
N ALA A 319 -4.32 -1.31 -17.32
CA ALA A 319 -3.00 -1.96 -17.38
C ALA A 319 -1.84 -1.02 -17.00
N THR A 320 -2.01 0.28 -17.24
CA THR A 320 -0.95 1.29 -17.13
C THR A 320 -1.20 2.32 -16.04
N THR A 321 -2.45 2.47 -15.58
CA THR A 321 -2.82 3.46 -14.56
C THR A 321 -3.69 2.85 -13.47
N HIS A 322 -3.34 3.17 -12.23
CA HIS A 322 -4.17 2.95 -11.05
C HIS A 322 -4.50 4.31 -10.48
N ALA A 323 -5.76 4.59 -10.18
CA ALA A 323 -6.17 5.88 -9.67
C ALA A 323 -7.32 5.76 -8.67
N VAL A 324 -7.30 6.59 -7.65
CA VAL A 324 -8.38 6.72 -6.66
C VAL A 324 -8.71 8.19 -6.47
N TYR A 325 -10.00 8.48 -6.34
CA TYR A 325 -10.55 9.75 -5.91
C TYR A 325 -11.41 9.50 -4.68
N TYR A 326 -11.20 10.28 -3.62
CA TYR A 326 -12.06 10.31 -2.44
C TYR A 326 -12.43 11.75 -2.12
N SER A 327 -13.71 11.98 -1.82
CA SER A 327 -14.23 13.29 -1.38
C SER A 327 -14.83 13.17 0.01
N SER A 328 -14.23 13.86 0.99
CA SER A 328 -14.73 13.87 2.37
C SER A 328 -15.99 14.72 2.52
N ALA A 329 -16.72 14.54 3.63
CA ALA A 329 -17.87 15.39 3.98
C ALA A 329 -17.49 16.87 4.17
N SER A 330 -16.22 17.17 4.49
CA SER A 330 -15.65 18.52 4.58
C SER A 330 -15.21 19.10 3.22
N ASN A 331 -15.56 18.45 2.10
CA ASN A 331 -15.13 18.81 0.75
C ASN A 331 -13.60 18.79 0.53
N LYS A 332 -12.85 18.07 1.38
CA LYS A 332 -11.46 17.73 1.04
C LYS A 332 -11.46 16.69 -0.06
N GLU A 333 -10.68 16.94 -1.10
CA GLU A 333 -10.51 16.04 -2.23
C GLU A 333 -9.16 15.33 -2.09
N TYR A 334 -9.15 14.01 -2.21
CA TYR A 334 -7.93 13.20 -2.19
C TYR A 334 -7.84 12.43 -3.48
N VAL A 335 -6.73 12.58 -4.19
CA VAL A 335 -6.46 11.86 -5.43
C VAL A 335 -5.11 11.21 -5.34
N ALA A 336 -5.05 9.91 -5.60
CA ALA A 336 -3.78 9.22 -5.75
C ALA A 336 -3.74 8.43 -7.06
N MET A 337 -2.63 8.52 -7.78
CA MET A 337 -2.48 7.91 -9.11
C MET A 337 -1.10 7.29 -9.27
N ALA A 338 -1.05 6.07 -9.79
CA ALA A 338 0.16 5.39 -10.22
C ALA A 338 0.12 5.26 -11.74
N PHE A 339 1.03 5.97 -12.40
CA PHE A 339 1.28 5.87 -13.83
C PHE A 339 2.49 4.98 -14.07
N ARG A 340 2.31 3.86 -14.79
CA ARG A 340 3.38 2.90 -15.10
C ARG A 340 4.21 3.29 -16.31
N GLU A 341 3.74 4.28 -17.06
CA GLU A 341 4.35 4.91 -18.22
C GLU A 341 3.95 6.38 -18.29
N ALA A 342 4.55 7.14 -19.22
CA ALA A 342 4.06 8.49 -19.51
C ALA A 342 2.62 8.41 -20.05
N GLY A 343 1.74 9.29 -19.59
CA GLY A 343 0.33 9.17 -19.95
C GLY A 343 -0.53 10.26 -19.38
N THR A 344 -1.83 10.19 -19.68
CA THR A 344 -2.87 11.07 -19.15
C THR A 344 -4.03 10.23 -18.69
N GLU A 345 -4.58 10.55 -17.52
CA GLU A 345 -5.73 9.87 -16.97
C GLU A 345 -6.69 10.86 -16.33
N SER A 346 -7.98 10.58 -16.46
CA SER A 346 -9.07 11.39 -15.92
C SER A 346 -9.92 10.57 -14.96
N LEU A 347 -10.19 11.13 -13.79
CA LEU A 347 -11.10 10.61 -12.78
C LEU A 347 -12.33 11.51 -12.67
N ALA A 348 -13.51 10.91 -12.59
CA ALA A 348 -14.71 11.64 -12.25
C ALA A 348 -14.55 12.28 -10.87
N ALA A 349 -14.87 13.57 -10.76
CA ALA A 349 -14.97 14.27 -9.49
C ALA A 349 -16.45 14.40 -9.12
N GLN A 350 -16.77 14.37 -7.83
CA GLN A 350 -18.18 14.45 -7.40
C GLN A 350 -18.86 15.77 -7.78
N ASN A 351 -18.09 16.86 -7.82
CA ASN A 351 -18.60 18.20 -8.10
C ASN A 351 -17.67 18.91 -9.09
N GLY A 352 -18.06 18.94 -10.37
CA GLY A 352 -17.39 19.70 -11.42
C GLY A 352 -16.68 18.83 -12.46
N GLU A 353 -15.74 19.45 -13.16
CA GLU A 353 -15.00 18.80 -14.25
C GLU A 353 -14.12 17.66 -13.72
N PRO A 354 -14.05 16.52 -14.44
CA PRO A 354 -13.14 15.43 -14.14
C PRO A 354 -11.74 15.95 -13.83
N LEU A 355 -11.08 15.41 -12.82
CA LEU A 355 -9.68 15.72 -12.57
C LEU A 355 -8.82 14.94 -13.57
N THR A 356 -8.05 15.66 -14.37
CA THR A 356 -7.14 15.11 -15.38
C THR A 356 -5.71 15.41 -14.97
N VAL A 357 -4.90 14.35 -14.93
CA VAL A 357 -3.48 14.42 -14.64
C VAL A 357 -2.71 13.79 -15.79
N SER A 358 -1.72 14.51 -16.30
CA SER A 358 -0.75 14.04 -17.30
C SER A 358 0.64 13.98 -16.68
N VAL A 359 1.42 12.95 -17.00
CA VAL A 359 2.80 12.80 -16.53
C VAL A 359 3.75 12.46 -17.67
N SER A 360 4.97 13.00 -17.63
CA SER A 360 5.96 12.81 -18.70
C SER A 360 6.72 11.49 -18.65
N LYS A 361 6.56 10.70 -17.58
CA LYS A 361 7.22 9.42 -17.34
C LYS A 361 6.47 8.65 -16.23
N PRO A 362 6.84 7.39 -15.90
CA PRO A 362 6.23 6.68 -14.76
C PRO A 362 6.30 7.52 -13.48
N ALA A 363 5.19 7.59 -12.75
CA ALA A 363 5.06 8.49 -11.61
C ALA A 363 4.02 7.98 -10.60
N LEU A 364 4.27 8.23 -9.32
CA LEU A 364 3.21 8.26 -8.32
C LEU A 364 2.86 9.71 -8.04
N ILE A 365 1.56 10.02 -8.01
CA ILE A 365 1.02 11.34 -7.74
C ILE A 365 0.05 11.22 -6.57
N LEU A 366 0.16 12.11 -5.59
CA LEU A 366 -0.80 12.30 -4.51
C LEU A 366 -1.18 13.78 -4.46
N LEU A 367 -2.46 14.07 -4.63
CA LEU A 367 -3.03 15.40 -4.57
C LEU A 367 -4.05 15.43 -3.44
N GLU A 368 -3.97 16.43 -2.57
CA GLU A 368 -4.95 16.66 -1.53
C GLU A 368 -5.36 18.13 -1.56
N ARG A 369 -6.65 18.39 -1.76
CA ARG A 369 -7.22 19.73 -1.66
C ARG A 369 -7.75 19.94 -0.26
N ASP A 370 -7.24 20.98 0.39
CA ASP A 370 -7.76 21.47 1.67
C ASP A 370 -7.98 22.98 1.56
N GLY A 371 -9.26 23.38 1.50
CA GLY A 371 -9.67 24.75 1.23
C GLY A 371 -9.11 25.28 -0.10
N ASP A 372 -8.37 26.39 -0.01
CA ASP A 372 -7.77 27.11 -1.14
C ASP A 372 -6.33 26.67 -1.42
N SER A 373 -5.96 25.45 -1.03
CA SER A 373 -4.62 24.93 -1.25
C SER A 373 -4.64 23.47 -1.68
N TRP A 374 -3.61 23.10 -2.45
CA TRP A 374 -3.33 21.74 -2.86
C TRP A 374 -2.00 21.30 -2.26
N SER A 375 -2.01 20.23 -1.48
CA SER A 375 -0.80 19.43 -1.28
C SER A 375 -0.56 18.62 -2.55
N VAL A 376 0.61 18.78 -3.15
CA VAL A 376 1.07 18.03 -4.32
C VAL A 376 2.30 17.24 -3.92
N SER A 377 2.19 15.92 -3.95
CA SER A 377 3.31 15.02 -3.74
C SER A 377 3.52 14.13 -4.96
N ALA A 378 4.78 13.91 -5.33
CA ALA A 378 5.13 13.11 -6.49
C ALA A 378 6.40 12.30 -6.27
N GLN A 379 6.50 11.15 -6.93
CA GLN A 379 7.66 10.28 -6.87
C GLN A 379 7.92 9.63 -8.23
N ASP A 380 9.18 9.38 -8.56
CA ASP A 380 9.57 8.42 -9.61
C ASP A 380 9.66 7.00 -9.00
N PRO A 381 8.68 6.10 -9.26
CA PRO A 381 8.67 4.74 -8.72
C PRO A 381 9.73 3.81 -9.34
N LEU A 382 10.46 4.27 -10.35
CA LEU A 382 11.62 3.57 -10.92
C LEU A 382 12.94 4.02 -10.29
N HIS A 383 12.92 5.05 -9.42
CA HIS A 383 14.10 5.59 -8.75
C HIS A 383 15.19 6.06 -9.75
N HIS A 384 14.78 6.58 -10.91
CA HIS A 384 15.65 7.04 -11.99
C HIS A 384 16.65 5.98 -12.50
N VAL A 385 16.26 4.71 -12.42
CA VAL A 385 17.13 3.58 -12.80
C VAL A 385 17.47 3.60 -14.30
N ASP A 386 18.74 3.36 -14.63
CA ASP A 386 19.23 3.09 -15.98
C ASP A 386 19.03 1.62 -16.31
N ARG A 387 17.92 1.34 -17.00
CA ARG A 387 17.55 -0.02 -17.42
C ARG A 387 18.47 -0.58 -18.51
N ASN A 388 19.17 0.26 -19.25
CA ASN A 388 20.07 -0.18 -20.33
C ASN A 388 21.45 -0.58 -19.80
N ALA A 389 21.82 -0.07 -18.62
CA ALA A 389 23.01 -0.50 -17.90
C ALA A 389 22.84 -1.88 -17.21
N MET A 390 21.72 -2.57 -17.44
CA MET A 390 21.38 -3.84 -16.81
C MET A 390 21.38 -4.97 -17.84
N GLU A 391 22.03 -6.09 -17.52
CA GLU A 391 21.74 -7.36 -18.19
C GLU A 391 20.30 -7.78 -17.79
N GLU A 392 19.46 -8.05 -18.80
CA GLU A 392 18.12 -8.62 -18.61
C GLU A 392 18.23 -10.00 -17.92
N ASN A 393 17.32 -10.29 -16.98
CA ASN A 393 17.15 -11.59 -16.29
C ASN A 393 18.25 -12.01 -15.29
N ASP A 394 18.91 -11.05 -14.61
CA ASP A 394 19.78 -11.37 -13.47
C ASP A 394 19.28 -10.71 -12.17
N SER A 395 18.23 -11.31 -11.59
CA SER A 395 17.61 -10.92 -10.32
C SER A 395 18.40 -11.38 -9.07
N ARG A 396 19.61 -11.92 -9.22
CA ARG A 396 20.44 -12.46 -8.11
C ARG A 396 21.16 -11.39 -7.27
N ARG A 397 21.04 -10.10 -7.62
CA ARG A 397 21.76 -9.00 -6.97
C ARG A 397 20.89 -7.76 -6.83
N MET A 398 21.03 -7.07 -5.70
CA MET A 398 20.52 -5.70 -5.50
C MET A 398 21.21 -4.75 -6.48
N ARG A 399 20.46 -3.89 -7.18
CA ARG A 399 21.01 -3.04 -8.24
C ARG A 399 20.55 -1.58 -8.10
N PHE A 400 21.53 -0.67 -8.07
CA PHE A 400 21.35 0.78 -8.08
C PHE A 400 22.20 1.35 -9.21
N PHE A 401 21.68 1.36 -10.44
CA PHE A 401 22.30 2.10 -11.53
C PHE A 401 21.35 3.22 -11.88
N THR A 402 21.67 4.47 -11.54
CA THR A 402 20.86 5.62 -11.92
C THR A 402 21.35 6.19 -13.23
N ARG A 403 20.43 6.74 -14.03
CA ARG A 403 20.78 7.44 -15.27
C ARG A 403 21.64 8.68 -14.99
N GLY A 404 22.35 9.15 -16.01
CA GLY A 404 23.22 10.33 -15.93
C GLY A 404 22.49 11.66 -16.18
N ASP A 405 21.29 11.63 -16.77
CA ASP A 405 20.46 12.81 -17.01
C ASP A 405 19.66 13.22 -15.77
N ARG A 406 18.93 14.34 -15.86
CA ARG A 406 18.16 14.89 -14.73
C ARG A 406 16.94 14.03 -14.42
N ASN A 407 16.66 13.83 -13.13
CA ASN A 407 15.43 13.20 -12.67
C ASN A 407 14.31 14.24 -12.60
N THR A 408 13.87 14.72 -13.76
CA THR A 408 12.79 15.70 -13.86
C THR A 408 11.48 15.00 -14.21
N LEU A 409 10.42 15.28 -13.45
CA LEU A 409 9.06 14.84 -13.71
C LEU A 409 8.20 16.04 -14.07
N ASN A 410 7.65 16.07 -15.29
CA ASN A 410 6.66 17.06 -15.67
C ASN A 410 5.27 16.49 -15.43
N VAL A 411 4.44 17.26 -14.73
CA VAL A 411 3.05 16.92 -14.41
C VAL A 411 2.17 18.04 -14.89
N THR A 412 1.06 17.70 -15.53
CA THR A 412 0.04 18.69 -15.89
C THR A 412 -1.27 18.32 -15.25
N ILE A 413 -1.92 19.29 -14.58
CA ILE A 413 -3.17 19.08 -13.84
C ILE A 413 -4.19 20.11 -14.32
N ASN A 414 -5.42 19.71 -14.62
CA ASN A 414 -6.51 20.65 -14.95
C ASN A 414 -7.12 21.31 -13.68
N ARG A 415 -6.24 21.80 -12.80
CA ARG A 415 -6.58 22.62 -11.64
C ARG A 415 -5.64 23.82 -11.67
N PRO A 416 -6.17 25.06 -11.59
CA PRO A 416 -5.33 26.24 -11.61
C PRO A 416 -4.69 26.43 -10.24
N LEU A 417 -3.37 26.40 -10.21
CA LEU A 417 -2.52 26.61 -9.06
C LEU A 417 -1.80 27.95 -9.16
N CYS A 418 -1.38 28.56 -8.06
CA CYS A 418 -0.58 29.77 -8.11
C CYS A 418 0.80 29.50 -8.75
N SER A 419 1.11 30.18 -9.86
CA SER A 419 2.43 30.11 -10.49
C SER A 419 3.53 30.54 -9.53
N GLY A 420 4.68 29.85 -9.57
CA GLY A 420 5.79 30.13 -8.66
C GLY A 420 6.79 28.99 -8.56
N SER A 421 7.76 29.15 -7.66
CA SER A 421 8.72 28.09 -7.32
C SER A 421 8.55 27.73 -5.84
N TYR A 422 8.36 26.44 -5.60
CA TYR A 422 8.08 25.87 -4.28
C TYR A 422 9.19 24.87 -3.94
N SER A 423 9.91 25.10 -2.84
CA SER A 423 10.92 24.16 -2.36
C SER A 423 10.28 23.04 -1.55
N TYR A 424 10.83 21.83 -1.64
CA TYR A 424 10.48 20.72 -0.77
C TYR A 424 11.70 20.23 0.01
N GLN A 425 11.45 19.68 1.20
CA GLN A 425 12.50 19.20 2.09
C GLN A 425 12.86 17.75 1.82
N THR A 426 14.04 17.32 2.24
CA THR A 426 14.35 15.89 2.27
C THR A 426 13.43 15.14 3.22
N HIS A 427 13.09 13.90 2.87
CA HIS A 427 12.41 12.99 3.77
C HIS A 427 13.44 12.06 4.46
N GLY A 428 13.03 11.33 5.50
CA GLY A 428 13.88 10.34 6.18
C GLY A 428 14.58 10.87 7.43
N ARG A 429 15.85 10.49 7.64
CA ARG A 429 16.58 10.77 8.90
C ARG A 429 16.78 12.27 9.18
N ARG A 430 16.97 13.07 8.14
CA ARG A 430 17.11 14.53 8.23
C ARG A 430 16.07 15.14 7.31
N VAL A 431 15.28 16.05 7.86
CA VAL A 431 14.32 16.86 7.13
C VAL A 431 14.95 18.24 6.99
N GLU A 432 15.46 18.54 5.80
CA GLU A 432 16.19 19.77 5.54
C GLU A 432 16.03 20.21 4.08
N ASP A 433 16.13 21.51 3.84
CA ASP A 433 16.16 22.09 2.50
C ASP A 433 17.50 21.79 1.84
N ARG A 434 17.46 21.37 0.56
CA ARG A 434 18.65 21.14 -0.24
C ARG A 434 18.50 21.78 -1.62
N ALA A 435 19.62 22.28 -2.15
CA ALA A 435 19.65 22.86 -3.48
C ALA A 435 19.20 21.82 -4.53
N GLY A 436 18.36 22.25 -5.49
CA GLY A 436 17.82 21.41 -6.56
C GLY A 436 16.47 20.76 -6.24
N GLN A 437 16.01 20.78 -4.98
CA GLN A 437 14.70 20.26 -4.59
C GLN A 437 13.62 21.33 -4.75
N SER A 438 13.00 21.37 -5.93
CA SER A 438 11.95 22.37 -6.22
C SER A 438 10.87 21.84 -7.15
N VAL A 439 9.70 22.43 -7.00
CA VAL A 439 8.55 22.33 -7.90
C VAL A 439 8.32 23.70 -8.51
N SER A 440 8.47 23.83 -9.82
CA SER A 440 8.12 25.04 -10.56
C SER A 440 6.73 24.89 -11.15
N VAL A 441 5.86 25.87 -10.93
CA VAL A 441 4.46 25.86 -11.36
C VAL A 441 4.25 27.00 -12.36
N ASN A 442 3.76 26.65 -13.54
CA ASN A 442 3.30 27.60 -14.56
C ASN A 442 1.83 27.34 -14.86
N SER A 443 0.98 28.31 -14.54
CA SER A 443 -0.46 28.18 -14.73
C SER A 443 -0.95 28.97 -15.94
N TYR A 444 -1.80 28.33 -16.74
CA TYR A 444 -2.39 28.89 -17.95
C TYR A 444 -3.87 28.49 -18.01
N GLY A 445 -4.77 29.48 -17.88
CA GLY A 445 -6.21 29.22 -17.87
C GLY A 445 -6.65 28.37 -16.68
N ASN A 446 -7.23 27.20 -16.94
CA ASN A 446 -7.72 26.27 -15.92
C ASN A 446 -6.75 25.11 -15.63
N GLN A 447 -5.49 25.23 -16.09
CA GLN A 447 -4.49 24.17 -16.01
C GLN A 447 -3.18 24.69 -15.44
N SER A 448 -2.45 23.80 -14.78
CA SER A 448 -1.11 24.05 -14.26
C SER A 448 -0.14 23.00 -14.76
N GLU A 449 1.02 23.47 -15.24
CA GLU A 449 2.19 22.67 -15.56
C GLU A 449 3.18 22.76 -14.40
N LEU A 450 3.56 21.60 -13.87
CA LEU A 450 4.51 21.45 -12.78
C LEU A 450 5.77 20.77 -13.31
N THR A 451 6.92 21.38 -13.11
CA THR A 451 8.23 20.76 -13.30
C THR A 451 8.80 20.41 -11.93
N ILE A 452 8.84 19.13 -11.62
CA ILE A 452 9.28 18.57 -10.33
C ILE A 452 10.70 18.03 -10.50
N GLU A 453 11.66 18.70 -9.87
CA GLU A 453 13.06 18.26 -9.84
C GLU A 453 13.25 17.27 -8.69
N LEU A 454 13.38 15.98 -9.02
CA LEU A 454 13.61 14.90 -8.05
C LEU A 454 15.11 14.62 -7.89
N PRO A 455 15.54 13.98 -6.80
CA PRO A 455 16.95 13.71 -6.57
C PRO A 455 17.59 12.86 -7.66
N ASP A 456 18.82 13.21 -8.06
CA ASP A 456 19.62 12.45 -9.02
C ASP A 456 21.14 12.53 -8.78
N LYS A 457 21.89 11.89 -9.68
CA LYS A 457 23.35 11.79 -9.61
C LYS A 457 24.08 13.13 -9.76
N GLN A 458 23.46 14.13 -10.37
CA GLN A 458 24.05 15.46 -10.56
C GLN A 458 23.98 16.29 -9.27
N ASP A 459 23.12 15.91 -8.32
CA ASP A 459 22.93 16.60 -7.04
C ASP A 459 24.09 16.29 -6.06
N LYS A 460 25.15 17.11 -6.16
CA LYS A 460 26.34 17.02 -5.29
C LYS A 460 26.02 17.13 -3.79
N VAL A 461 24.86 17.69 -3.45
CA VAL A 461 24.39 17.87 -2.07
C VAL A 461 24.29 16.53 -1.32
N TYR A 462 24.05 15.41 -2.01
CA TYR A 462 23.99 14.07 -1.41
C TYR A 462 25.36 13.43 -1.18
N GLN A 463 26.46 14.08 -1.58
CA GLN A 463 27.84 13.62 -1.35
C GLN A 463 28.07 12.19 -1.87
N GLY A 464 27.61 11.90 -3.09
CA GLY A 464 27.74 10.58 -3.71
C GLY A 464 26.68 9.55 -3.29
N ARG A 465 25.84 9.84 -2.29
CA ARG A 465 24.79 8.93 -1.80
C ARG A 465 23.42 9.11 -2.49
N HIS A 466 23.41 9.70 -3.68
CA HIS A 466 22.21 9.97 -4.47
C HIS A 466 21.28 8.76 -4.64
N ASP A 467 21.81 7.54 -4.78
CA ASP A 467 21.02 6.30 -4.90
C ASP A 467 20.02 6.08 -3.75
N LEU A 468 20.30 6.61 -2.55
CA LEU A 468 19.40 6.53 -1.40
C LEU A 468 18.26 7.55 -1.44
N TYR A 469 18.31 8.50 -2.38
CA TYR A 469 17.40 9.63 -2.50
C TYR A 469 16.66 9.66 -3.85
N THR A 470 17.08 8.93 -4.88
CA THR A 470 16.43 8.99 -6.21
C THR A 470 14.98 8.51 -6.22
N GLY A 471 14.59 7.72 -5.22
CA GLY A 471 13.20 7.35 -4.95
C GLY A 471 12.49 8.23 -3.92
N MET A 472 13.11 9.30 -3.42
CA MET A 472 12.50 10.16 -2.41
C MET A 472 11.34 10.96 -3.03
N PRO A 473 10.14 10.96 -2.43
CA PRO A 473 9.04 11.77 -2.92
C PRO A 473 9.31 13.26 -2.69
N ALA A 474 8.88 14.08 -3.65
CA ALA A 474 8.72 15.52 -3.45
C ALA A 474 7.33 15.80 -2.88
N SER A 475 7.20 16.77 -1.98
CA SER A 475 5.90 17.21 -1.45
C SER A 475 5.91 18.72 -1.20
N VAL A 476 4.93 19.44 -1.75
CA VAL A 476 4.75 20.88 -1.60
C VAL A 476 3.29 21.23 -1.37
N THR A 477 3.02 22.34 -0.70
CA THR A 477 1.68 22.94 -0.64
C THR A 477 1.64 24.16 -1.55
N ILE A 478 0.68 24.19 -2.47
CA ILE A 478 0.53 25.21 -3.50
C ILE A 478 -0.87 25.82 -3.38
N PRO A 479 -1.02 27.15 -3.24
CA PRO A 479 -2.33 27.79 -3.24
C PRO A 479 -3.08 27.54 -4.57
N ALA A 480 -4.38 27.33 -4.50
CA ALA A 480 -5.27 27.37 -5.66
C ALA A 480 -5.44 28.82 -6.15
N GLN A 481 -5.70 28.99 -7.45
CA GLN A 481 -5.92 30.30 -8.07
C GLN A 481 -7.40 30.71 -8.09
#